data_AF-G8CNR9-F1
#
_entry.id   AF-G8CNR9-F1
#
_cell.length_a   1.000
_cell.length_b   1.000
_cell.length_c   1.000
_cell.angle_alpha   90.00
_cell.angle_beta   90.00
_cell.angle_gamma   90.00
#
_symmetry.space_group_name_H-M   'P 1'
#
loop_
_entity.id
_entity.type
_entity.pdbx_description
1 polymer ?
#
loop_
_entity_poly.entity_id
_entity_poly.type
_entity_poly.pdbx_seq_one_letter_code
_entity_poly.pdbx_strand_id
1 'polypeptide(L)'
;MPYADPEKRREVKRKSAARARAEKKAEESEEVRERKPDVRARAWTFIVYPESAPENWRDVLDGFHLQWACSPLHDRDVNATGEPKKAHWHILLSFGGKKGYGQIWSISEAINGTRPQVCQDQKALIRYFSHRDNPEKAQYKASDIEARGGFDLEEYLKPTASECMAMQDEMVEWCLKYNVTEFHVLKIYAIRERPDWSAELSRSCFQITQYLKSRRHGVDVKAYNPETGETYE
;
A
#
# COMPACT_ATOMS: atom_id res chain seq x y z
N MET A 1 -22.72 -71.85 34.04
CA MET A 1 -21.89 -71.19 33.01
C MET A 1 -20.62 -70.69 33.68
N PRO A 2 -19.43 -71.20 33.28
CA PRO A 2 -18.19 -70.97 34.02
C PRO A 2 -17.69 -69.54 33.80
N TYR A 3 -17.07 -69.02 34.86
CA TYR A 3 -16.61 -67.65 35.03
C TYR A 3 -15.72 -67.18 33.87
N ALA A 4 -16.10 -66.05 33.26
CA ALA A 4 -15.27 -65.37 32.27
C ALA A 4 -13.93 -64.96 32.90
N ASP A 5 -12.85 -65.55 32.38
CA ASP A 5 -11.45 -65.33 32.75
C ASP A 5 -11.15 -63.85 33.12
N PRO A 6 -10.81 -63.57 34.39
CA PRO A 6 -10.54 -62.22 34.88
C PRO A 6 -9.39 -61.52 34.14
N GLU A 7 -8.41 -62.26 33.63
CA GLU A 7 -7.30 -61.70 32.88
C GLU A 7 -7.74 -61.24 31.50
N LYS A 8 -8.58 -62.02 30.81
CA LYS A 8 -9.18 -61.61 29.53
C LYS A 8 -10.03 -60.35 29.68
N ARG A 9 -10.77 -60.19 30.78
CA ARG A 9 -11.51 -58.94 31.07
C ARG A 9 -10.59 -57.74 31.28
N ARG A 10 -9.44 -57.92 31.95
CA ARG A 10 -8.44 -56.86 32.14
C ARG A 10 -7.76 -56.49 30.84
N GLU A 11 -7.45 -57.47 30.00
CA GLU A 11 -6.83 -57.25 28.69
C GLU A 11 -7.76 -56.51 27.74
N VAL A 12 -9.06 -56.87 27.70
CA VAL A 12 -10.08 -56.15 26.92
C VAL A 12 -10.22 -54.71 27.39
N LYS A 13 -10.24 -54.47 28.72
CA LYS A 13 -10.25 -53.10 29.27
C LYS A 13 -8.99 -52.30 28.90
N ARG A 14 -7.81 -52.92 28.93
CA ARG A 14 -6.55 -52.28 28.53
C ARG A 14 -6.54 -51.92 27.04
N LYS A 15 -6.98 -52.84 26.17
CA LYS A 15 -7.10 -52.59 24.72
C LYS A 15 -8.13 -51.51 24.40
N SER A 16 -9.27 -51.50 25.10
CA SER A 16 -10.29 -50.46 24.96
C SER A 16 -9.78 -49.08 25.42
N ALA A 17 -9.07 -49.00 26.55
CA ALA A 17 -8.50 -47.74 27.03
C ALA A 17 -7.36 -47.21 26.14
N ALA A 18 -6.54 -48.10 25.57
CA ALA A 18 -5.51 -47.73 24.60
C ALA A 18 -6.12 -47.20 23.30
N ARG A 19 -7.19 -47.84 22.81
CA ARG A 19 -7.94 -47.39 21.64
C ARG A 19 -8.60 -46.02 21.87
N ALA A 20 -9.27 -45.82 23.01
CA ALA A 20 -9.87 -44.53 23.36
C ALA A 20 -8.82 -43.41 23.50
N ARG A 21 -7.62 -43.70 24.02
CA ARG A 21 -6.49 -42.74 24.05
C ARG A 21 -5.95 -42.44 22.65
N ALA A 22 -5.89 -43.44 21.76
CA ALA A 22 -5.43 -43.25 20.39
C ALA A 22 -6.44 -42.43 19.57
N GLU A 23 -7.74 -42.70 19.75
CA GLU A 23 -8.85 -41.96 19.13
C GLU A 23 -8.86 -40.50 19.61
N LYS A 24 -8.77 -40.26 20.93
CA LYS A 24 -8.69 -38.90 21.48
C LYS A 24 -7.44 -38.13 21.02
N LYS A 25 -6.30 -38.81 20.91
CA LYS A 25 -5.04 -38.20 20.41
C LYS A 25 -5.10 -37.93 18.90
N ALA A 26 -5.81 -38.76 18.14
CA ALA A 26 -6.05 -38.55 16.72
C ALA A 26 -7.00 -37.36 16.49
N GLU A 27 -8.09 -37.29 17.26
CA GLU A 27 -9.08 -36.20 17.23
C GLU A 27 -8.46 -34.85 17.66
N GLU A 28 -7.65 -34.84 18.72
CA GLU A 28 -6.88 -33.67 19.14
C GLU A 28 -5.82 -33.27 18.10
N SER A 29 -5.25 -34.23 17.38
CA SER A 29 -4.30 -33.94 16.28
C SER A 29 -4.97 -33.45 15.00
N GLU A 30 -6.22 -33.85 14.72
CA GLU A 30 -7.04 -33.33 13.63
C GLU A 30 -7.55 -31.93 13.93
N GLU A 31 -8.03 -31.66 15.16
CA GLU A 31 -8.46 -30.32 15.59
C GLU A 31 -7.29 -29.31 15.54
N VAL A 32 -6.08 -29.73 15.92
CA VAL A 32 -4.86 -28.91 15.82
C VAL A 32 -4.41 -28.71 14.36
N ARG A 33 -4.69 -29.67 13.46
CA ARG A 33 -4.40 -29.54 12.01
C ARG A 33 -5.42 -28.68 11.28
N GLU A 34 -6.68 -28.63 11.74
CA GLU A 34 -7.74 -27.77 11.18
C GLU A 34 -7.68 -26.31 11.64
N ARG A 35 -6.99 -26.00 12.74
CA ARG A 35 -6.70 -24.62 13.12
C ARG A 35 -5.70 -24.01 12.14
N LYS A 36 -6.21 -23.54 10.99
CA LYS A 36 -5.47 -22.62 10.12
C LYS A 36 -4.89 -21.51 11.01
N PRO A 37 -3.58 -21.20 10.89
CA PRO A 37 -2.98 -20.17 11.71
C PRO A 37 -3.80 -18.88 11.55
N ASP A 38 -4.18 -18.28 12.69
CA ASP A 38 -4.88 -17.00 12.71
C ASP A 38 -4.02 -15.98 11.96
N VAL A 39 -4.46 -15.60 10.77
CA VAL A 39 -3.72 -14.67 9.92
C VAL A 39 -3.78 -13.31 10.59
N ARG A 40 -2.62 -12.84 11.03
CA ARG A 40 -2.47 -11.58 11.73
C ARG A 40 -1.59 -10.61 10.96
N ALA A 41 -2.11 -9.43 10.64
CA ALA A 41 -1.41 -8.39 9.89
C ALA A 41 -1.68 -6.99 10.45
N ARG A 42 -0.79 -6.04 10.13
CA ARG A 42 -0.93 -4.62 10.50
C ARG A 42 -1.73 -3.80 9.51
N ALA A 43 -1.84 -4.28 8.28
CA ALA A 43 -2.56 -3.59 7.22
C ALA A 43 -3.50 -4.58 6.53
N TRP A 44 -4.73 -4.11 6.28
CA TRP A 44 -5.79 -4.90 5.67
C TRP A 44 -6.52 -4.06 4.64
N THR A 45 -7.04 -4.72 3.62
CA THR A 45 -7.82 -4.06 2.57
C THR A 45 -9.05 -4.86 2.21
N PHE A 46 -10.08 -4.15 1.76
CA PHE A 46 -11.30 -4.72 1.21
C PHE A 46 -11.95 -3.69 0.30
N ILE A 47 -13.02 -4.11 -0.37
CA ILE A 47 -13.80 -3.29 -1.28
C ILE A 47 -15.15 -2.97 -0.63
N VAL A 48 -15.65 -1.76 -0.87
CA VAL A 48 -17.01 -1.34 -0.49
C VAL A 48 -17.76 -0.91 -1.75
N TYR A 49 -18.96 -1.43 -1.94
CA TYR A 49 -19.81 -1.08 -3.07
C TYR A 49 -20.82 0.00 -2.65
N PRO A 50 -20.94 1.12 -3.38
CA PRO A 50 -21.91 2.18 -3.06
C PRO A 50 -23.35 1.68 -2.99
N GLU A 51 -23.73 0.67 -3.79
CA GLU A 51 -25.10 0.16 -3.80
C GLU A 51 -25.51 -0.58 -2.51
N SER A 52 -24.54 -1.04 -1.73
CA SER A 52 -24.78 -1.83 -0.51
C SER A 52 -24.26 -1.17 0.76
N ALA A 53 -23.41 -0.16 0.64
CA ALA A 53 -22.84 0.53 1.79
C ALA A 53 -23.93 1.31 2.56
N PRO A 54 -23.91 1.28 3.90
CA PRO A 54 -24.70 2.24 4.69
C PRO A 54 -24.36 3.68 4.30
N GLU A 55 -25.34 4.59 4.25
CA GLU A 55 -25.09 6.00 3.89
C GLU A 55 -24.01 6.65 4.77
N ASN A 56 -23.96 6.27 6.05
CA ASN A 56 -23.02 6.75 7.06
C ASN A 56 -21.79 5.85 7.26
N TRP A 57 -21.42 5.02 6.28
CA TRP A 57 -20.33 4.04 6.45
C TRP A 57 -18.99 4.66 6.88
N ARG A 58 -18.71 5.91 6.47
CA ARG A 58 -17.51 6.64 6.88
C ARG A 58 -17.53 6.93 8.38
N ASP A 59 -18.67 7.38 8.91
CA ASP A 59 -18.85 7.64 10.34
C ASP A 59 -18.76 6.35 11.16
N VAL A 60 -19.27 5.24 10.61
CA VAL A 60 -19.13 3.91 11.21
C VAL A 60 -17.64 3.53 11.32
N LEU A 61 -16.83 3.73 10.26
CA LEU A 61 -15.38 3.49 10.32
C LEU A 61 -14.68 4.43 11.30
N ASP A 62 -15.03 5.71 11.29
CA ASP A 62 -14.46 6.72 12.20
C ASP A 62 -14.77 6.39 13.68
N GLY A 63 -15.92 5.79 13.95
CA GLY A 63 -16.32 5.29 15.28
C GLY A 63 -15.44 4.17 15.84
N PHE A 64 -14.68 3.45 14.99
CA PHE A 64 -13.69 2.48 15.47
C PHE A 64 -12.37 3.12 15.91
N HIS A 65 -12.19 4.42 15.71
CA HIS A 65 -10.99 5.18 16.07
C HIS A 65 -9.68 4.54 15.55
N LEU A 66 -9.67 4.19 14.27
CA LEU A 66 -8.54 3.58 13.57
C LEU A 66 -8.05 4.45 12.42
N GLN A 67 -6.81 4.21 11.99
CA GLN A 67 -6.25 4.85 10.80
C GLN A 67 -6.77 4.12 9.56
N TRP A 68 -7.38 4.87 8.63
CA TRP A 68 -7.82 4.29 7.37
C TRP A 68 -7.69 5.27 6.20
N ALA A 69 -7.61 4.71 5.00
CA ALA A 69 -7.67 5.44 3.76
C ALA A 69 -8.66 4.80 2.79
N CYS A 70 -9.27 5.61 1.92
CA CYS A 70 -10.20 5.17 0.90
C CYS A 70 -9.79 5.76 -0.45
N SER A 71 -9.83 4.92 -1.49
CA SER A 71 -9.63 5.39 -2.85
C SER A 71 -10.71 6.39 -3.26
N PRO A 72 -10.51 7.13 -4.37
CA PRO A 72 -11.61 7.73 -5.11
C PRO A 72 -12.64 6.66 -5.48
N LEU A 73 -13.83 7.06 -5.90
CA LEU A 73 -14.78 6.09 -6.45
C LEU A 73 -14.21 5.50 -7.75
N HIS A 74 -13.95 4.20 -7.78
CA HIS A 74 -13.54 3.50 -8.99
C HIS A 74 -14.76 3.16 -9.84
N ASP A 75 -15.17 4.08 -10.71
CA ASP A 75 -16.34 3.99 -11.60
C ASP A 75 -15.99 3.88 -13.09
N ARG A 76 -14.70 3.99 -13.44
CA ARG A 76 -14.17 3.92 -14.82
C ARG A 76 -13.34 2.67 -15.09
N ASP A 77 -13.33 1.73 -14.16
CA ASP A 77 -12.55 0.51 -14.29
C ASP A 77 -13.22 -0.47 -15.27
N VAL A 78 -12.41 -1.10 -16.13
CA VAL A 78 -12.85 -2.17 -17.03
C VAL A 78 -12.23 -3.51 -16.64
N ASN A 79 -12.94 -4.60 -16.92
CA ASN A 79 -12.41 -5.95 -16.78
C ASN A 79 -11.56 -6.33 -18.01
N ALA A 80 -11.00 -7.54 -18.02
CA ALA A 80 -10.18 -8.02 -19.12
C ALA A 80 -10.95 -8.18 -20.45
N THR A 81 -12.28 -8.30 -20.40
CA THR A 81 -13.15 -8.35 -21.58
C THR A 81 -13.58 -6.96 -22.07
N GLY A 82 -13.15 -5.89 -21.38
CA GLY A 82 -13.49 -4.50 -21.70
C GLY A 82 -14.83 -4.02 -21.12
N GLU A 83 -15.53 -4.86 -20.36
CA GLU A 83 -16.80 -4.49 -19.74
C GLU A 83 -16.55 -3.65 -18.46
N PRO A 84 -17.40 -2.64 -18.19
CA PRO A 84 -17.30 -1.85 -16.97
C PRO A 84 -17.41 -2.72 -15.71
N LYS A 85 -16.50 -2.52 -14.76
CA LYS A 85 -16.64 -3.07 -13.41
C LYS A 85 -17.69 -2.28 -12.63
N LYS A 86 -18.26 -2.94 -11.62
CA LYS A 86 -19.11 -2.26 -10.64
C LYS A 86 -18.33 -1.14 -9.95
N ALA A 87 -19.00 -0.01 -9.73
CA ALA A 87 -18.43 1.11 -9.00
C ALA A 87 -18.06 0.67 -7.58
N HIS A 88 -16.85 1.02 -7.12
CA HIS A 88 -16.39 0.55 -5.82
C HIS A 88 -15.33 1.46 -5.20
N TRP A 89 -15.19 1.38 -3.88
CA TRP A 89 -14.08 1.97 -3.14
C TRP A 89 -13.12 0.88 -2.67
N HIS A 90 -11.83 1.12 -2.79
CA HIS A 90 -10.82 0.36 -2.05
C HIS A 90 -10.61 1.01 -0.67
N ILE A 91 -10.67 0.19 0.37
CA ILE A 91 -10.40 0.61 1.75
C ILE A 91 -9.07 0.01 2.22
N LEU A 92 -8.24 0.81 2.88
CA LEU A 92 -7.06 0.38 3.62
C LEU A 92 -7.27 0.67 5.09
N LEU A 93 -7.18 -0.34 5.95
CA LEU A 93 -7.08 -0.17 7.39
C LEU A 93 -5.64 -0.36 7.84
N SER A 94 -5.11 0.55 8.65
CA SER A 94 -3.76 0.49 9.20
C SER A 94 -3.80 0.48 10.72
N PHE A 95 -2.96 -0.38 11.32
CA PHE A 95 -2.92 -0.59 12.75
C PHE A 95 -1.47 -0.60 13.27
N GLY A 96 -1.24 0.04 14.42
CA GLY A 96 0.07 -0.03 15.09
C GLY A 96 0.47 -1.45 15.52
N GLY A 97 -0.52 -2.33 15.78
CA GLY A 97 -0.34 -3.73 16.14
C GLY A 97 -1.07 -4.68 15.19
N LYS A 98 -0.63 -5.95 15.13
CA LYS A 98 -1.26 -6.95 14.25
C LYS A 98 -2.68 -7.29 14.73
N LYS A 99 -3.66 -7.25 13.82
CA LYS A 99 -5.04 -7.68 14.02
C LYS A 99 -5.31 -9.00 13.32
N GLY A 100 -6.15 -9.85 13.91
CA GLY A 100 -6.56 -11.13 13.32
C GLY A 100 -7.71 -10.96 12.34
N TYR A 101 -7.87 -11.91 11.41
CA TYR A 101 -8.88 -11.84 10.34
C TYR A 101 -10.29 -11.56 10.86
N GLY A 102 -10.72 -12.27 11.93
CA GLY A 102 -12.06 -12.12 12.49
C GLY A 102 -12.35 -10.69 12.99
N GLN A 103 -11.35 -10.02 13.57
CA GLN A 103 -11.51 -8.63 14.02
C GLN A 103 -11.74 -7.68 12.85
N ILE A 104 -11.04 -7.92 11.73
CA ILE A 104 -11.16 -7.10 10.53
C ILE A 104 -12.45 -7.43 9.77
N TRP A 105 -12.87 -8.70 9.78
CA TRP A 105 -14.16 -9.11 9.22
C TRP A 105 -15.30 -8.34 9.90
N SER A 106 -15.34 -8.27 11.23
CA SER A 106 -16.37 -7.51 11.94
C SER A 106 -16.41 -6.02 11.56
N ILE A 107 -15.25 -5.40 11.29
CA ILE A 107 -15.19 -3.99 10.84
C ILE A 107 -15.72 -3.87 9.41
N SER A 108 -15.28 -4.74 8.50
CA SER A 108 -15.71 -4.72 7.11
C SER A 108 -17.21 -5.00 6.98
N GLU A 109 -17.72 -5.99 7.71
CA GLU A 109 -19.14 -6.38 7.71
C GLU A 109 -20.04 -5.25 8.22
N ALA A 110 -19.59 -4.47 9.22
CA ALA A 110 -20.34 -3.33 9.75
C ALA A 110 -20.65 -2.23 8.70
N ILE A 111 -19.91 -2.21 7.59
CA ILE A 111 -20.11 -1.27 6.48
C ILE A 111 -20.42 -1.97 5.16
N ASN A 112 -20.83 -3.24 5.21
CA ASN A 112 -21.12 -4.09 4.04
C ASN A 112 -19.94 -4.19 3.05
N GLY A 113 -18.71 -4.16 3.56
CA GLY A 113 -17.48 -4.39 2.80
C GLY A 113 -17.24 -5.88 2.50
N THR A 114 -16.52 -6.16 1.43
CA THR A 114 -16.15 -7.52 1.01
C THR A 114 -15.19 -8.21 1.99
N ARG A 115 -14.94 -9.50 1.79
CA ARG A 115 -13.93 -10.26 2.56
C ARG A 115 -12.57 -9.54 2.61
N PRO A 116 -12.05 -9.21 3.81
CA PRO A 116 -10.76 -8.59 4.00
C PRO A 116 -9.61 -9.44 3.47
N GLN A 117 -8.60 -8.76 2.98
CA GLN A 117 -7.35 -9.32 2.52
C GLN A 117 -6.20 -8.64 3.26
N VAL A 118 -5.13 -9.39 3.51
CA VAL A 118 -3.90 -8.81 4.07
C VAL A 118 -3.30 -7.87 3.03
N CYS A 119 -3.10 -6.61 3.40
CA CYS A 119 -2.33 -5.67 2.60
C CYS A 119 -0.84 -5.96 2.82
N GLN A 120 -0.16 -6.43 1.78
CA GLN A 120 1.27 -6.77 1.86
C GLN A 120 2.14 -5.51 1.92
N ASP A 121 1.80 -4.51 1.11
CA ASP A 121 2.51 -3.24 1.03
C ASP A 121 1.50 -2.09 0.94
N GLN A 122 1.47 -1.25 1.97
CA GLN A 122 0.57 -0.11 2.06
C GLN A 122 0.91 0.97 1.03
N LYS A 123 2.19 1.17 0.70
CA LYS A 123 2.64 2.17 -0.27
C LYS A 123 2.17 1.80 -1.66
N ALA A 124 2.35 0.53 -2.05
CA ALA A 124 1.88 0.01 -3.32
C ALA A 124 0.34 0.12 -3.43
N LEU A 125 -0.39 -0.22 -2.36
CA LEU A 125 -1.85 -0.13 -2.36
C LEU A 125 -2.36 1.31 -2.45
N ILE A 126 -1.76 2.26 -1.73
CA ILE A 126 -2.14 3.67 -1.80
C ILE A 126 -1.86 4.25 -3.19
N ARG A 127 -0.72 3.94 -3.81
CA ARG A 127 -0.45 4.36 -5.21
C ARG A 127 -1.42 3.70 -6.19
N TYR A 128 -1.86 2.48 -5.89
CA TYR A 128 -2.87 1.77 -6.67
C TYR A 128 -4.26 2.42 -6.58
N PHE A 129 -4.63 3.08 -5.47
CA PHE A 129 -5.92 3.79 -5.35
C PHE A 129 -6.13 4.86 -6.42
N SER A 130 -5.05 5.41 -6.99
CA SER A 130 -5.14 6.35 -8.11
C SER A 130 -4.73 5.74 -9.45
N HIS A 131 -4.41 4.44 -9.48
CA HIS A 131 -3.80 3.71 -10.60
C HIS A 131 -2.50 4.33 -11.14
N ARG A 132 -1.78 5.09 -10.31
CA ARG A 132 -0.62 5.92 -10.70
C ARG A 132 0.45 5.15 -11.47
N ASP A 133 0.67 3.89 -11.09
CA ASP A 133 1.74 3.05 -11.65
C ASP A 133 1.25 2.12 -12.78
N ASN A 134 0.01 2.26 -13.23
CA ASN A 134 -0.56 1.43 -14.29
C ASN A 134 -1.25 2.29 -15.37
N PRO A 135 -0.52 2.73 -16.41
CA PRO A 135 -1.03 3.67 -17.41
C PRO A 135 -2.15 3.07 -18.29
N GLU A 136 -2.29 1.74 -18.33
CA GLU A 136 -3.36 1.07 -19.08
C GLU A 136 -4.72 1.15 -18.38
N LYS A 137 -4.75 1.48 -17.08
CA LYS A 137 -5.97 1.65 -16.31
C LYS A 137 -6.42 3.10 -16.26
N ALA A 138 -7.72 3.29 -16.05
CA ALA A 138 -8.30 4.61 -15.79
C ALA A 138 -7.59 5.26 -14.59
N GLN A 139 -7.01 6.44 -14.82
CA GLN A 139 -6.28 7.20 -13.80
C GLN A 139 -7.24 8.02 -12.95
N TYR A 140 -7.13 7.92 -11.62
CA TYR A 140 -7.89 8.75 -10.68
C TYR A 140 -6.98 9.79 -10.03
N LYS A 141 -7.58 10.83 -9.43
CA LYS A 141 -6.79 11.89 -8.80
C LYS A 141 -6.35 11.45 -7.41
N ALA A 142 -5.06 11.62 -7.12
CA ALA A 142 -4.53 11.37 -5.78
C ALA A 142 -5.14 12.32 -4.71
N SER A 143 -5.59 13.52 -5.11
CA SER A 143 -6.29 14.47 -4.24
C SER A 143 -7.63 13.97 -3.73
N ASP A 144 -8.22 12.97 -4.40
CA ASP A 144 -9.54 12.43 -4.08
C ASP A 144 -9.42 11.19 -3.18
N ILE A 145 -8.20 10.81 -2.78
CA ILE A 145 -7.97 9.78 -1.76
C ILE A 145 -8.31 10.39 -0.40
N GLU A 146 -9.23 9.75 0.31
CA GLU A 146 -9.58 10.13 1.68
C GLU A 146 -8.65 9.43 2.67
N ALA A 147 -8.15 10.16 3.66
CA ALA A 147 -7.37 9.61 4.76
C ALA A 147 -7.92 10.14 6.10
N ARG A 148 -8.18 9.24 7.04
CA ARG A 148 -8.82 9.54 8.34
C ARG A 148 -8.13 8.84 9.51
N GLY A 149 -8.50 9.25 10.72
CA GLY A 149 -7.93 8.70 11.96
C GLY A 149 -6.43 8.96 12.16
N GLY A 150 -5.88 9.98 11.47
CA GLY A 150 -4.44 10.28 11.50
C GLY A 150 -3.60 9.40 10.58
N PHE A 151 -4.16 8.81 9.52
CA PHE A 151 -3.40 8.14 8.48
C PHE A 151 -2.57 9.15 7.68
N ASP A 152 -1.25 8.98 7.66
CA ASP A 152 -0.31 9.86 6.93
C ASP A 152 -0.27 9.48 5.45
N LEU A 153 -1.20 10.02 4.66
CA LEU A 153 -1.30 9.74 3.23
C LEU A 153 -0.06 10.21 2.45
N GLU A 154 0.51 11.34 2.84
CA GLU A 154 1.63 11.95 2.13
C GLU A 154 2.86 11.04 2.16
N GLU A 155 3.14 10.39 3.30
CA GLU A 155 4.22 9.40 3.44
C GLU A 155 4.16 8.31 2.35
N TYR A 156 2.97 7.80 2.06
CA TYR A 156 2.78 6.73 1.07
C TYR A 156 2.77 7.24 -0.37
N LEU A 157 2.42 8.51 -0.60
CA LEU A 157 2.44 9.13 -1.92
C LEU A 157 3.78 9.79 -2.30
N LYS A 158 4.75 9.79 -1.37
CA LYS A 158 6.11 10.29 -1.62
C LYS A 158 6.69 9.72 -2.92
N PRO A 159 7.25 10.58 -3.79
CA PRO A 159 7.96 10.13 -4.98
C PRO A 159 9.04 9.09 -4.63
N THR A 160 9.22 8.13 -5.52
CA THR A 160 10.33 7.18 -5.50
C THR A 160 11.65 7.91 -5.75
N ALA A 161 12.77 7.27 -5.41
CA ALA A 161 14.09 7.84 -5.67
C ALA A 161 14.29 8.17 -7.17
N SER A 162 13.81 7.31 -8.06
CA SER A 162 13.87 7.53 -9.51
C SER A 162 12.98 8.68 -9.97
N GLU A 163 11.77 8.83 -9.43
CA GLU A 163 10.93 10.01 -9.69
C GLU A 163 11.60 11.29 -9.19
N CYS A 164 12.27 11.26 -8.02
CA CYS A 164 13.05 12.40 -7.53
C CYS A 164 14.21 12.76 -8.47
N MET A 165 14.98 11.77 -8.92
CA MET A 165 16.08 11.99 -9.87
C MET A 165 15.58 12.59 -11.18
N ALA A 166 14.48 12.06 -11.74
CA ALA A 166 13.87 12.61 -12.94
C ALA A 166 13.45 14.09 -12.77
N MET A 167 12.86 14.45 -11.62
CA MET A 167 12.55 15.85 -11.33
C MET A 167 13.80 16.72 -11.22
N GLN A 168 14.89 16.21 -10.64
CA GLN A 168 16.16 16.95 -10.53
C GLN A 168 16.78 17.19 -11.92
N ASP A 169 16.78 16.18 -12.80
CA ASP A 169 17.25 16.31 -14.17
C ASP A 169 16.40 17.33 -14.95
N GLU A 170 15.07 17.29 -14.79
CA GLU A 170 14.14 18.24 -15.39
C GLU A 170 14.42 19.69 -14.94
N MET A 171 14.75 19.89 -13.65
CA MET A 171 15.15 21.20 -13.13
C MET A 171 16.47 21.69 -13.75
N VAL A 172 17.45 20.80 -13.93
CA VAL A 172 18.74 21.12 -14.53
C VAL A 172 18.55 21.50 -16.00
N GLU A 173 17.80 20.72 -16.77
CA GLU A 173 17.46 21.00 -18.16
C GLU A 173 16.71 22.33 -18.31
N TRP A 174 15.77 22.61 -17.40
CA TRP A 174 15.07 23.90 -17.39
C TRP A 174 16.03 25.06 -17.11
N CYS A 175 16.96 24.90 -16.17
CA CYS A 175 17.97 25.92 -15.90
C CYS A 175 18.89 26.15 -17.11
N LEU A 176 19.26 25.10 -17.84
CA LEU A 176 20.01 25.21 -19.10
C LEU A 176 19.22 26.00 -20.14
N LYS A 177 17.98 25.56 -20.41
CA LYS A 177 17.10 26.14 -21.43
C LYS A 177 16.86 27.64 -21.24
N TYR A 178 16.69 28.09 -20.00
CA TYR A 178 16.41 29.49 -19.68
C TYR A 178 17.62 30.27 -19.16
N ASN A 179 18.83 29.69 -19.28
CA ASN A 179 20.07 30.26 -18.82
C ASN A 179 20.05 30.72 -17.34
N VAL A 180 19.40 29.96 -16.47
CA VAL A 180 19.33 30.26 -15.04
C VAL A 180 20.61 29.79 -14.35
N THR A 181 21.22 30.69 -13.58
CA THR A 181 22.43 30.42 -12.75
C THR A 181 22.22 30.77 -11.29
N GLU A 182 21.02 31.23 -10.91
CA GLU A 182 20.67 31.69 -9.56
C GLU A 182 19.56 30.83 -8.95
N PHE A 183 19.81 30.26 -7.77
CA PHE A 183 18.89 29.34 -7.11
C PHE A 183 17.52 29.96 -6.82
N HIS A 184 17.49 31.23 -6.43
CA HIS A 184 16.23 31.90 -6.10
C HIS A 184 15.27 31.97 -7.30
N VAL A 185 15.79 32.09 -8.53
CA VAL A 185 14.97 32.12 -9.75
C VAL A 185 14.28 30.78 -9.95
N LEU A 186 15.03 29.68 -9.89
CA LEU A 186 14.49 28.32 -9.95
C LEU A 186 13.48 28.06 -8.81
N LYS A 187 13.80 28.49 -7.57
CA LYS A 187 12.93 28.27 -6.41
C LYS A 187 11.59 29.02 -6.55
N ILE A 188 11.61 30.26 -7.01
CA ILE A 188 10.38 31.04 -7.22
C ILE A 188 9.54 30.45 -8.34
N TYR A 189 10.16 30.02 -9.45
CA TYR A 189 9.46 29.30 -10.51
C TYR A 189 8.81 28.02 -9.98
N ALA A 190 9.56 27.20 -9.24
CA ALA A 190 9.04 25.96 -8.66
C ALA A 190 7.86 26.21 -7.70
N ILE A 191 7.91 27.24 -6.86
CA ILE A 191 6.79 27.56 -5.95
C ILE A 191 5.51 27.90 -6.73
N ARG A 192 5.62 28.58 -7.87
CA ARG A 192 4.46 29.10 -8.62
C ARG A 192 3.92 28.11 -9.65
N GLU A 193 4.81 27.45 -10.36
CA GLU A 193 4.46 26.67 -11.56
C GLU A 193 4.65 25.16 -11.37
N ARG A 194 5.50 24.73 -10.43
CA ARG A 194 5.88 23.32 -10.22
C ARG A 194 5.97 22.95 -8.74
N PRO A 195 4.83 22.84 -8.02
CA PRO A 195 4.83 22.49 -6.59
C PRO A 195 5.59 21.20 -6.26
N ASP A 196 5.57 20.22 -7.17
CA ASP A 196 6.35 19.00 -7.14
C ASP A 196 7.87 19.28 -7.10
N TRP A 197 8.36 20.17 -7.96
CA TRP A 197 9.75 20.62 -7.91
C TRP A 197 10.06 21.37 -6.63
N SER A 198 9.14 22.20 -6.12
CA SER A 198 9.38 22.96 -4.89
C SER A 198 9.60 22.04 -3.69
N ALA A 199 8.82 20.96 -3.61
CA ALA A 199 8.96 19.92 -2.58
C ALA A 199 10.27 19.14 -2.73
N GLU A 200 10.67 18.79 -3.95
CA GLU A 200 11.94 18.11 -4.22
C GLU A 200 13.17 19.01 -3.94
N LEU A 201 13.14 20.27 -4.38
CA LEU A 201 14.22 21.24 -4.15
C LEU A 201 14.56 21.41 -2.67
N SER A 202 13.58 21.25 -1.78
CA SER A 202 13.82 21.34 -0.34
C SER A 202 14.70 20.20 0.18
N ARG A 203 14.77 19.08 -0.56
CA ARG A 203 15.60 17.90 -0.27
C ARG A 203 16.89 17.88 -1.09
N SER A 204 16.84 18.30 -2.36
CA SER A 204 17.96 18.27 -3.32
C SER A 204 18.74 19.58 -3.44
N CYS A 205 18.43 20.58 -2.60
CA CYS A 205 19.00 21.93 -2.65
C CYS A 205 20.52 21.95 -2.82
N PHE A 206 21.26 21.09 -2.09
CA PHE A 206 22.71 21.06 -2.16
C PHE A 206 23.24 20.74 -3.58
N GLN A 207 22.76 19.67 -4.20
CA GLN A 207 23.19 19.28 -5.55
C GLN A 207 22.87 20.38 -6.58
N ILE A 208 21.64 20.87 -6.57
CA ILE A 208 21.18 21.89 -7.53
C ILE A 208 21.93 23.22 -7.34
N THR A 209 22.19 23.62 -6.10
CA THR A 209 22.97 24.83 -5.83
C THR A 209 24.43 24.69 -6.24
N GLN A 210 25.05 23.52 -6.06
CA GLN A 210 26.41 23.26 -6.57
C GLN A 210 26.44 23.30 -8.10
N TYR A 211 25.45 22.70 -8.77
CA TYR A 211 25.33 22.76 -10.22
C TYR A 211 25.24 24.21 -10.72
N LEU A 212 24.33 25.00 -10.16
CA LEU A 212 24.13 26.41 -10.55
C LEU A 212 25.38 27.26 -10.28
N LYS A 213 26.05 27.03 -9.14
CA LYS A 213 27.32 27.69 -8.81
C LYS A 213 28.43 27.33 -9.79
N SER A 214 28.55 26.05 -10.14
CA SER A 214 29.51 25.57 -11.14
C SER A 214 29.27 26.26 -12.49
N ARG A 215 28.03 26.26 -12.98
CA ARG A 215 27.64 26.90 -14.24
C ARG A 215 27.92 28.39 -14.27
N ARG A 216 27.66 29.11 -13.16
CA ARG A 216 27.93 30.55 -13.03
C ARG A 216 29.40 30.90 -13.22
N HIS A 217 30.30 30.05 -12.71
CA HIS A 217 31.74 30.29 -12.72
C HIS A 217 32.48 29.56 -13.86
N GLY A 218 31.84 28.59 -14.50
CA GLY A 218 32.42 27.75 -15.56
C GLY A 218 32.00 28.16 -16.98
N VAL A 219 31.82 29.46 -17.26
CA VAL A 219 31.32 29.96 -18.55
C VAL A 219 32.16 29.48 -19.74
N ASP A 220 33.46 29.30 -19.55
CA ASP A 220 34.39 28.82 -20.59
C ASP A 220 34.57 27.29 -20.60
N VAL A 221 33.88 26.57 -19.72
CA VAL A 221 33.97 25.11 -19.60
C VAL A 221 32.75 24.47 -20.23
N LYS A 222 32.92 23.88 -21.41
CA LYS A 222 31.87 23.11 -22.09
C LYS A 222 31.87 21.67 -21.62
N ALA A 223 30.69 21.12 -21.34
CA ALA A 223 30.55 19.68 -21.21
C ALA A 223 30.79 19.04 -22.58
N TYR A 224 31.47 17.90 -22.63
CA TYR A 224 31.74 17.22 -23.89
C TYR A 224 31.92 15.71 -23.69
N ASN A 225 31.68 14.96 -24.75
CA ASN A 225 31.98 13.55 -24.83
C ASN A 225 33.48 13.37 -25.17
N PRO A 226 34.29 12.75 -24.30
CA PRO A 226 35.71 12.57 -24.58
C PRO A 226 36.00 11.56 -25.69
N GLU A 227 35.07 10.66 -25.99
CA GLU A 227 35.23 9.64 -27.03
C GLU A 227 34.85 10.17 -28.41
N THR A 228 33.78 10.97 -28.51
CA THR A 228 33.28 11.50 -29.80
C THR A 228 33.73 12.93 -30.08
N GLY A 229 34.19 13.67 -29.06
CA GLY A 229 34.50 15.10 -29.16
C GLY A 229 33.28 16.03 -29.23
N GLU A 230 32.06 15.46 -29.14
CA GLU A 230 30.81 16.22 -29.18
C GLU A 230 30.69 17.10 -27.93
N THR A 231 30.44 18.40 -28.11
CA THR A 231 30.16 19.31 -27.00
C THR A 231 28.67 19.35 -26.70
N TYR A 232 28.32 19.29 -25.42
CA TYR A 232 26.97 19.47 -24.92
C TYR A 232 26.76 20.95 -24.56
N GLU A 233 25.77 21.58 -25.19
CA GLU A 233 25.35 22.96 -24.88
C GLU A 233 24.30 23.02 -23.77
#